data_AF-A0A0C9WUP7-F1
#
_entry.id   AF-A0A0C9WUP7-F1
#
_cell.length_a   1.000
_cell.length_b   1.000
_cell.length_c   1.000
_cell.angle_alpha   90.00
_cell.angle_beta   90.00
_cell.angle_gamma   90.00
#
_symmetry.space_group_name_H-M   'P 1'
#
loop_
_entity.id
_entity.type
_entity.pdbx_description
1 polymer ?
#
loop_
_entity_poly.entity_id
_entity_poly.type
_entity_poly.pdbx_seq_one_letter_code
_entity_poly.pdbx_strand_id
1 'polypeptide(L)'
;MGLVCWSYLVILSCAALTRSVQIPIQVPPTLHNFKSTMPEIWDFNATPSLNSTSHLIFDTVGSLAQHWTNTRYRNGHTVVPGTVPIGTLLYHGTDQSEVPTEPDWIATDPDHSYVFCRTSSASGNSGCWHLTLVVTRPLRVLYFDGSSAAKMQGGTMDSQDITVWGQVKPEWTWNERKRINDLCEWGQKFGLDGFMRLVAFFFEIMLCDFANGVEIVSHLNLDPGKDAHPAGPEQELPSSLSPSATYVLQYRSIEAGGWHNTYPGETRVKLDLNHLISFYDTNLFPSLVFARFGQERWKHRLQGLNAVDLKTFQARLGEVLKQNDHAGSGVDWSTLIHVVVDRYAERLEILHYLLNTTTTAEHVKRVQGHLRSMLVQHILYTSMPNSGSTNYSWAVPVYEHCATTHTRYTSSTPSLSARMTKSESLILHSIQEVSKEICRVVVGMWAGGVELGFDTIPTSPSSSSAKLDPETATTIRQWKERTEGLMAWLDWSVWVRCRPECGYEEICYLPTWPFLDGPDWLPWPHVDEAMQLSGEGGEERFSVRPTPKCIRRVEPFRV
;
A
#
# COMPACT_ATOMS: atom_id res chain seq x y z
N MET A 1 -37.05 18.88 77.89
CA MET A 1 -36.14 20.04 77.94
C MET A 1 -34.74 19.56 77.60
N GLY A 2 -34.20 20.03 76.47
CA GLY A 2 -32.78 20.09 76.09
C GLY A 2 -32.05 18.78 75.80
N LEU A 3 -31.17 18.65 74.81
CA LEU A 3 -30.73 19.57 73.76
C LEU A 3 -30.26 18.71 72.57
N VAL A 4 -30.56 19.19 71.37
CA VAL A 4 -30.09 18.67 70.09
C VAL A 4 -28.61 19.00 69.92
N CYS A 5 -27.79 18.04 69.48
CA CYS A 5 -26.60 18.37 68.71
C CYS A 5 -26.40 17.31 67.62
N TRP A 6 -26.73 17.73 66.39
CA TRP A 6 -26.42 17.00 65.15
C TRP A 6 -24.91 16.90 64.99
N SER A 7 -24.40 15.74 64.55
CA SER A 7 -23.76 15.60 63.23
C SER A 7 -23.02 14.26 63.07
N TYR A 8 -22.98 13.80 61.82
CA TYR A 8 -22.25 12.66 61.27
C TYR A 8 -22.94 11.29 61.31
N LEU A 9 -23.93 11.13 60.41
CA LEU A 9 -24.11 9.88 59.69
C LEU A 9 -22.80 9.54 58.97
N VAL A 10 -22.05 8.56 59.49
CA VAL A 10 -21.03 7.86 58.72
C VAL A 10 -21.76 6.86 57.85
N ILE A 11 -21.93 7.20 56.57
CA ILE A 11 -22.33 6.25 55.54
C ILE A 11 -21.19 5.23 55.44
N LEU A 12 -21.45 3.99 55.85
CA LEU A 12 -20.63 2.84 55.53
C LEU A 12 -20.66 2.62 54.01
N SER A 13 -19.75 3.28 53.30
CA SER A 13 -19.36 2.88 51.96
C SER A 13 -18.44 1.66 52.09
N CYS A 14 -18.99 0.47 51.91
CA CYS A 14 -18.20 -0.71 51.55
C CYS A 14 -17.58 -0.44 50.18
N ALA A 15 -16.46 0.28 50.15
CA ALA A 15 -15.55 0.28 49.01
C ALA A 15 -14.92 -1.12 48.97
N ALA A 16 -15.54 -2.03 48.21
CA ALA A 16 -14.86 -3.21 47.73
C ALA A 16 -13.71 -2.74 46.81
N LEU A 17 -12.57 -2.46 47.41
CA LEU A 17 -11.30 -2.31 46.72
C LEU A 17 -10.98 -3.67 46.09
N THR A 18 -11.47 -3.91 44.89
CA THR A 18 -10.89 -4.92 44.00
C THR A 18 -9.47 -4.46 43.71
N ARG A 19 -8.51 -4.86 44.56
CA ARG A 19 -7.10 -4.75 44.25
C ARG A 19 -6.88 -5.63 43.03
N SER A 20 -6.76 -5.01 41.85
CA SER A 20 -6.25 -5.68 40.67
C SER A 20 -4.87 -6.23 41.03
N VAL A 21 -4.77 -7.54 41.26
CA VAL A 21 -3.50 -8.19 41.57
C VAL A 21 -2.66 -8.10 40.31
N GLN A 22 -1.70 -7.18 40.28
CA GLN A 22 -0.69 -7.12 39.24
C GLN A 22 0.21 -8.35 39.42
N ILE A 23 0.08 -9.33 38.52
CA ILE A 23 1.00 -10.45 38.46
C ILE A 23 2.32 -9.90 37.90
N PRO A 24 3.43 -9.95 38.64
CA PRO A 24 4.70 -9.43 38.16
C PRO A 24 5.15 -10.22 36.92
N ILE A 25 5.48 -9.51 35.84
CA ILE A 25 6.05 -10.12 34.64
C ILE A 25 7.40 -10.72 35.03
N GLN A 26 7.50 -12.04 34.99
CA GLN A 26 8.76 -12.73 35.21
C GLN A 26 9.65 -12.54 33.98
N VAL A 27 10.89 -12.09 34.19
CA VAL A 27 11.90 -12.11 33.13
C VAL A 27 12.12 -13.60 32.79
N PRO A 28 11.86 -14.04 31.55
CA PRO A 28 12.15 -15.41 31.17
C PRO A 28 13.63 -15.68 31.46
N PRO A 29 14.01 -16.87 31.98
CA PRO A 29 15.41 -17.20 32.16
C PRO A 29 16.13 -16.97 30.83
N THR A 30 17.20 -16.17 30.85
CA THR A 30 17.99 -15.82 29.67
C THR A 30 18.19 -17.07 28.84
N LEU A 31 17.56 -17.07 27.67
CA LEU A 31 17.45 -18.21 26.79
C LEU A 31 18.80 -18.38 26.07
N HIS A 32 19.85 -18.71 26.83
CA HIS A 32 21.25 -18.66 26.40
C HIS A 32 21.62 -19.72 25.36
N ASN A 33 20.68 -20.57 24.93
CA ASN A 33 20.93 -21.68 24.01
C ASN A 33 19.70 -21.99 23.15
N PHE A 34 19.06 -20.99 22.56
CA PHE A 34 18.21 -21.27 21.41
C PHE A 34 19.07 -21.19 20.17
N LYS A 35 19.44 -22.37 19.66
CA LYS A 35 19.84 -22.52 18.26
C LYS A 35 18.65 -22.04 17.44
N SER A 36 18.76 -20.79 16.98
CA SER A 36 18.00 -20.29 15.85
C SER A 36 17.97 -21.40 14.80
N THR A 37 16.79 -21.83 14.38
CA THR A 37 16.60 -22.74 13.25
C THR A 37 16.95 -22.08 11.92
N MET A 38 17.75 -21.00 11.92
CA MET A 38 18.35 -20.48 10.71
C MET A 38 19.55 -21.35 10.34
N PRO A 39 19.49 -22.11 9.23
CA PRO A 39 20.69 -22.68 8.66
C PRO A 39 21.54 -21.54 8.09
N GLU A 40 22.85 -21.77 8.13
CA GLU A 40 23.89 -21.15 7.30
C GLU A 40 24.59 -19.87 7.79
N ILE A 41 25.92 -20.01 7.74
CA ILE A 41 27.01 -19.04 7.84
C ILE A 41 26.55 -17.61 7.50
N TRP A 42 26.51 -16.77 8.52
CA TRP A 42 26.21 -15.34 8.37
C TRP A 42 27.30 -14.65 7.56
N ASP A 43 26.94 -14.20 6.37
CA ASP A 43 27.82 -13.43 5.51
C ASP A 43 27.24 -12.03 5.27
N PHE A 44 27.89 -11.01 5.83
CA PHE A 44 27.55 -9.61 5.57
C PHE A 44 27.81 -9.19 4.11
N ASN A 45 28.44 -10.05 3.31
CA ASN A 45 28.64 -9.87 1.88
C ASN A 45 27.65 -10.66 1.01
N ALA A 46 26.83 -11.55 1.58
CA ALA A 46 25.80 -12.23 0.82
C ALA A 46 24.76 -11.22 0.30
N THR A 47 24.31 -11.41 -0.94
CA THR A 47 23.18 -10.66 -1.51
C THR A 47 21.89 -11.47 -1.36
N PRO A 48 20.72 -10.81 -1.30
CA PRO A 48 19.44 -11.51 -1.40
C PRO A 48 19.39 -12.43 -2.62
N SER A 49 18.67 -13.54 -2.49
CA SER A 49 18.38 -14.39 -3.64
C SER A 49 17.67 -13.57 -4.72
N LEU A 50 18.14 -13.67 -5.96
CA LEU A 50 17.53 -13.02 -7.13
C LEU A 50 16.06 -13.42 -7.35
N ASN A 51 15.66 -14.60 -6.84
CA ASN A 51 14.30 -15.11 -6.95
C ASN A 51 13.43 -14.78 -5.72
N SER A 52 13.97 -14.08 -4.71
CA SER A 52 13.23 -13.73 -3.50
C SER A 52 12.10 -12.76 -3.81
N THR A 53 10.88 -13.10 -3.40
CA THR A 53 9.70 -12.24 -3.52
C THR A 53 9.26 -11.62 -2.21
N SER A 54 9.97 -11.89 -1.12
CA SER A 54 9.60 -11.44 0.21
C SER A 54 9.44 -9.92 0.29
N HIS A 55 10.33 -9.16 -0.36
CA HIS A 55 10.20 -7.70 -0.43
C HIS A 55 8.94 -7.24 -1.17
N LEU A 56 8.55 -7.95 -2.25
CA LEU A 56 7.34 -7.65 -3.03
C LEU A 56 6.07 -7.94 -2.23
N ILE A 57 6.04 -9.06 -1.51
CA ILE A 57 4.92 -9.43 -0.64
C ILE A 57 4.81 -8.42 0.51
N PHE A 58 5.93 -8.10 1.16
CA PHE A 58 5.98 -7.14 2.26
C PHE A 58 5.43 -5.77 1.82
N ASP A 59 5.93 -5.22 0.71
CA ASP A 59 5.50 -3.92 0.22
C ASP A 59 4.05 -3.94 -0.27
N THR A 60 3.62 -4.99 -0.99
CA THR A 60 2.22 -5.10 -1.44
C THR A 60 1.25 -5.18 -0.27
N VAL A 61 1.52 -5.99 0.77
CA VAL A 61 0.64 -6.08 1.96
C VAL A 61 0.56 -4.75 2.69
N GLY A 62 1.69 -4.04 2.82
CA GLY A 62 1.74 -2.68 3.37
C GLY A 62 1.14 -1.60 2.47
N SER A 63 0.74 -1.93 1.24
CA SER A 63 0.22 -0.99 0.24
C SER A 63 -1.27 -1.19 -0.07
N LEU A 64 -1.88 -2.25 0.46
CA LEU A 64 -3.29 -2.55 0.24
C LEU A 64 -4.18 -1.36 0.64
N ALA A 65 -5.20 -1.09 -0.16
CA ALA A 65 -6.13 0.02 0.02
C ALA A 65 -5.49 1.43 0.05
N GLN A 66 -4.23 1.60 -0.40
CA GLN A 66 -3.62 2.93 -0.60
C GLN A 66 -3.60 3.30 -2.07
N HIS A 67 -3.85 4.57 -2.39
CA HIS A 67 -3.89 5.04 -3.77
C HIS A 67 -2.47 5.16 -4.37
N TRP A 68 -1.52 5.80 -3.69
CA TRP A 68 -0.22 6.19 -4.28
C TRP A 68 0.63 4.99 -4.70
N THR A 69 0.71 3.99 -3.82
CA THR A 69 1.41 2.72 -4.02
C THR A 69 0.81 1.94 -5.18
N ASN A 70 -0.52 1.83 -5.23
CA ASN A 70 -1.25 1.08 -6.24
C ASN A 70 -1.21 1.78 -7.61
N THR A 71 -1.11 3.10 -7.64
CA THR A 71 -0.85 3.87 -8.87
C THR A 71 0.59 3.70 -9.36
N ARG A 72 1.57 3.57 -8.47
CA ARG A 72 2.96 3.24 -8.85
C ARG A 72 3.07 1.81 -9.40
N TYR A 73 2.46 0.85 -8.70
CA TYR A 73 2.43 -0.57 -9.09
C TYR A 73 1.04 -0.98 -9.54
N ARG A 74 0.68 -0.54 -10.74
CA ARG A 74 -0.69 -0.64 -11.29
C ARG A 74 -1.19 -2.06 -11.45
N ASN A 75 -0.29 -3.00 -11.74
CA ASN A 75 -0.64 -4.41 -11.90
C ASN A 75 -0.73 -5.04 -10.52
N GLY A 76 -1.95 -5.24 -10.05
CA GLY A 76 -2.23 -5.92 -8.79
C GLY A 76 -1.81 -7.38 -8.81
N HIS A 77 -1.03 -7.78 -7.81
CA HIS A 77 -0.57 -9.16 -7.64
C HIS A 77 -1.11 -9.81 -6.35
N THR A 78 -2.13 -9.20 -5.74
CA THR A 78 -2.76 -9.74 -4.54
C THR A 78 -4.28 -9.59 -4.62
N VAL A 79 -4.98 -10.63 -4.17
CA VAL A 79 -6.44 -10.65 -4.03
C VAL A 79 -6.76 -10.88 -2.56
N VAL A 80 -7.64 -10.05 -2.00
CA VAL A 80 -7.93 -10.05 -0.56
C VAL A 80 -9.43 -9.99 -0.32
N PRO A 81 -10.03 -10.93 0.44
CA PRO A 81 -11.39 -10.77 0.93
C PRO A 81 -11.49 -9.53 1.83
N GLY A 82 -12.61 -8.84 1.81
CA GLY A 82 -12.86 -7.67 2.62
C GLY A 82 -14.31 -7.58 3.07
N THR A 83 -14.54 -6.77 4.09
CA THR A 83 -15.88 -6.50 4.61
C THR A 83 -16.11 -5.01 4.72
N VAL A 84 -17.22 -4.53 4.17
CA VAL A 84 -17.71 -3.17 4.41
C VAL A 84 -18.60 -3.21 5.66
N PRO A 85 -18.26 -2.50 6.75
CA PRO A 85 -19.01 -2.53 7.99
C PRO A 85 -20.33 -1.76 7.89
N ILE A 86 -21.26 -2.11 8.77
CA ILE A 86 -22.56 -1.44 8.93
C ILE A 86 -22.35 0.04 9.23
N GLY A 87 -23.18 0.90 8.62
CA GLY A 87 -23.13 2.36 8.80
C GLY A 87 -22.17 3.07 7.87
N THR A 88 -21.44 2.35 7.00
CA THR A 88 -20.63 2.96 5.95
C THR A 88 -21.53 3.61 4.90
N LEU A 89 -21.22 4.86 4.53
CA LEU A 89 -21.88 5.54 3.42
C LEU A 89 -21.17 5.23 2.10
N LEU A 90 -21.95 4.97 1.06
CA LEU A 90 -21.51 4.69 -0.29
C LEU A 90 -22.31 5.58 -1.26
N TYR A 91 -21.69 5.99 -2.35
CA TYR A 91 -22.23 7.03 -3.22
C TYR A 91 -22.33 6.57 -4.67
N HIS A 92 -23.41 6.93 -5.34
CA HIS A 92 -23.65 6.58 -6.73
C HIS A 92 -24.12 7.81 -7.49
N GLY A 93 -23.43 8.15 -8.58
CA GLY A 93 -23.80 9.25 -9.46
C GLY A 93 -24.29 8.72 -10.79
N THR A 94 -25.45 9.19 -11.24
CA THR A 94 -26.11 8.73 -12.46
C THR A 94 -26.91 9.87 -13.10
N ASP A 95 -27.35 9.66 -14.34
CA ASP A 95 -28.26 10.54 -15.06
C ASP A 95 -29.74 10.15 -14.87
N GLN A 96 -29.99 9.02 -14.19
CA GLN A 96 -31.32 8.45 -13.97
C GLN A 96 -31.87 8.78 -12.58
N SER A 97 -33.16 9.09 -12.49
CA SER A 97 -33.87 9.31 -11.22
C SER A 97 -34.29 8.01 -10.53
N GLU A 98 -33.77 6.87 -10.96
CA GLU A 98 -34.13 5.54 -10.48
C GLU A 98 -32.93 4.89 -9.80
N VAL A 99 -33.23 4.03 -8.83
CA VAL A 99 -32.19 3.25 -8.14
C VAL A 99 -31.83 2.07 -9.05
N PRO A 100 -30.54 1.80 -9.29
CA PRO A 100 -30.13 0.69 -10.15
C PRO A 100 -30.74 -0.63 -9.69
N THR A 101 -31.38 -1.35 -10.61
CA THR A 101 -31.91 -2.70 -10.38
C THR A 101 -30.92 -3.79 -10.79
N GLU A 102 -29.88 -3.41 -11.52
CA GLU A 102 -28.80 -4.27 -12.00
C GLU A 102 -27.49 -3.95 -11.27
N PRO A 103 -26.48 -4.84 -11.33
CA PRO A 103 -25.16 -4.57 -10.79
C PRO A 103 -24.58 -3.26 -11.34
N ASP A 104 -24.09 -2.40 -10.46
CA ASP A 104 -23.53 -1.10 -10.83
C ASP A 104 -22.45 -0.61 -9.87
N TRP A 105 -21.78 0.48 -10.24
CA TRP A 105 -20.65 1.02 -9.48
C TRP A 105 -21.10 2.00 -8.40
N ILE A 106 -20.52 1.83 -7.21
CA ILE A 106 -20.63 2.79 -6.11
C ILE A 106 -19.23 3.20 -5.66
N ALA A 107 -19.09 4.45 -5.24
CA ALA A 107 -17.88 5.03 -4.73
C ALA A 107 -17.89 5.06 -3.21
N THR A 108 -16.69 5.01 -2.64
CA THR A 108 -16.47 5.33 -1.23
C THR A 108 -16.55 6.83 -0.95
N ASP A 109 -16.14 7.66 -1.91
CA ASP A 109 -16.17 9.13 -1.81
C ASP A 109 -17.22 9.79 -2.72
N PRO A 110 -17.93 10.82 -2.23
CA PRO A 110 -18.96 11.49 -3.01
C PRO A 110 -18.36 12.24 -4.20
N ASP A 111 -17.20 12.88 -4.05
CA ASP A 111 -16.48 13.61 -5.11
C ASP A 111 -16.22 12.72 -6.33
N HIS A 112 -15.91 11.44 -6.10
CA HIS A 112 -15.71 10.47 -7.17
C HIS A 112 -17.02 10.18 -7.92
N SER A 113 -18.05 9.77 -7.20
CA SER A 113 -19.35 9.43 -7.78
C SER A 113 -19.98 10.62 -8.53
N TYR A 114 -19.72 11.85 -8.08
CA TYR A 114 -20.23 13.06 -8.71
C TYR A 114 -19.74 13.23 -10.16
N VAL A 115 -18.54 12.75 -10.50
CA VAL A 115 -18.02 12.80 -11.89
C VAL A 115 -18.88 11.99 -12.87
N PHE A 116 -19.62 11.00 -12.39
CA PHE A 116 -20.52 10.15 -13.19
C PHE A 116 -21.95 10.67 -13.26
N CYS A 117 -22.24 11.72 -12.52
CA CYS A 117 -23.51 12.42 -12.49
C CYS A 117 -23.67 13.33 -13.73
N ARG A 118 -23.77 12.74 -14.92
CA ARG A 118 -23.79 13.48 -16.19
C ARG A 118 -25.22 13.84 -16.61
N THR A 119 -25.46 15.03 -17.13
CA THR A 119 -26.77 15.38 -17.70
C THR A 119 -26.86 14.91 -19.15
N SER A 120 -27.72 13.93 -19.44
CA SER A 120 -28.03 13.55 -20.83
C SER A 120 -28.99 14.56 -21.47
N SER A 121 -28.54 15.33 -22.47
CA SER A 121 -29.39 16.30 -23.21
C SER A 121 -30.53 15.68 -24.01
N ALA A 122 -30.62 14.35 -24.11
CA ALA A 122 -31.60 13.67 -24.94
C ALA A 122 -32.99 13.54 -24.29
N SER A 123 -33.10 13.73 -22.97
CA SER A 123 -34.39 13.71 -22.26
C SER A 123 -34.59 15.03 -21.54
N GLY A 124 -35.73 15.71 -21.77
CA GLY A 124 -36.05 17.02 -21.19
C GLY A 124 -36.24 17.04 -19.66
N ASN A 125 -35.69 16.05 -18.95
CA ASN A 125 -35.72 15.87 -17.50
C ASN A 125 -34.31 15.56 -16.94
N SER A 126 -33.27 16.10 -17.60
CA SER A 126 -31.85 15.83 -17.33
C SER A 126 -31.36 16.49 -16.04
N GLY A 127 -31.24 15.68 -14.99
CA GLY A 127 -30.68 16.07 -13.70
C GLY A 127 -29.39 15.32 -13.38
N CYS A 128 -28.53 15.90 -12.56
CA CYS A 128 -27.42 15.16 -11.94
C CYS A 128 -28.00 14.44 -10.71
N TRP A 129 -28.24 13.14 -10.83
CA TRP A 129 -28.76 12.34 -9.72
C TRP A 129 -27.64 11.74 -8.88
N HIS A 130 -27.64 12.06 -7.59
CA HIS A 130 -26.68 11.58 -6.62
C HIS A 130 -27.39 10.82 -5.51
N LEU A 131 -27.11 9.52 -5.47
CA LEU A 131 -27.68 8.56 -4.53
C LEU A 131 -26.65 8.29 -3.43
N THR A 132 -27.07 8.51 -2.18
CA THR A 132 -26.30 8.13 -0.99
C THR A 132 -26.95 6.92 -0.34
N LEU A 133 -26.16 5.86 -0.20
CA LEU A 133 -26.55 4.57 0.37
C LEU A 133 -25.85 4.39 1.71
N VAL A 134 -26.51 3.72 2.65
CA VAL A 134 -25.91 3.24 3.89
C VAL A 134 -25.89 1.73 3.92
N VAL A 135 -24.77 1.16 4.33
CA VAL A 135 -24.64 -0.28 4.54
C VAL A 135 -25.40 -0.71 5.79
N THR A 136 -26.38 -1.61 5.65
CA THR A 136 -27.25 -2.06 6.76
C THR A 136 -26.84 -3.40 7.37
N ARG A 137 -26.08 -4.20 6.63
CA ARG A 137 -25.42 -5.43 7.08
C ARG A 137 -23.99 -5.46 6.56
N PRO A 138 -23.04 -6.19 7.18
CA PRO A 138 -21.69 -6.29 6.65
C PRO A 138 -21.71 -6.83 5.22
N LEU A 139 -21.15 -6.08 4.26
CA LEU A 139 -21.05 -6.49 2.86
C LEU A 139 -19.74 -7.23 2.63
N ARG A 140 -19.82 -8.45 2.11
CA ARG A 140 -18.65 -9.24 1.73
C ARG A 140 -18.17 -8.81 0.37
N VAL A 141 -16.95 -8.28 0.30
CA VAL A 141 -16.34 -7.83 -0.96
C VAL A 141 -15.04 -8.56 -1.24
N LEU A 142 -14.67 -8.66 -2.52
CA LEU A 142 -13.34 -9.12 -2.91
C LEU A 142 -12.54 -7.93 -3.45
N TYR A 143 -11.39 -7.65 -2.85
CA TYR A 143 -10.50 -6.57 -3.24
C TYR A 143 -9.43 -7.05 -4.23
N PHE A 144 -9.34 -6.36 -5.36
CA PHE A 144 -8.27 -6.52 -6.34
C PHE A 144 -7.25 -5.39 -6.18
N ASP A 145 -6.04 -5.76 -5.78
CA ASP A 145 -4.92 -4.82 -5.60
C ASP A 145 -4.50 -4.09 -6.89
N GLY A 146 -3.64 -3.08 -6.77
CA GLY A 146 -3.20 -2.23 -7.88
C GLY A 146 -4.29 -1.29 -8.39
N SER A 147 -4.03 -0.61 -9.51
CA SER A 147 -5.03 0.21 -10.21
C SER A 147 -5.97 -0.68 -11.03
N SER A 148 -6.66 -1.59 -10.36
CA SER A 148 -7.41 -2.69 -10.98
C SER A 148 -8.59 -2.26 -11.86
N ALA A 149 -9.01 -1.00 -11.83
CA ALA A 149 -10.02 -0.44 -12.75
C ALA A 149 -9.43 0.55 -13.77
N ALA A 150 -8.10 0.69 -13.85
CA ALA A 150 -7.47 1.48 -14.90
C ALA A 150 -7.59 0.76 -16.24
N LYS A 151 -8.31 1.34 -17.21
CA LYS A 151 -8.54 0.76 -18.54
C LYS A 151 -7.33 0.96 -19.46
N MET A 152 -6.21 0.39 -19.05
CA MET A 152 -4.93 0.45 -19.76
C MET A 152 -4.59 -0.93 -20.31
N GLN A 153 -4.03 -0.96 -21.52
CA GLN A 153 -3.28 -2.13 -21.95
C GLN A 153 -2.00 -2.19 -21.10
N GLY A 154 -1.76 -3.30 -20.39
CA GLY A 154 -0.61 -3.37 -19.49
C GLY A 154 -0.78 -4.23 -18.24
N GLY A 155 -1.97 -4.76 -17.95
CA GLY A 155 -2.15 -5.81 -16.94
C GLY A 155 -2.91 -5.45 -15.69
N THR A 156 -3.43 -4.24 -15.62
CA THR A 156 -4.16 -3.69 -14.48
C THR A 156 -5.38 -4.55 -14.11
N MET A 157 -6.06 -5.14 -15.09
CA MET A 157 -7.23 -5.98 -14.89
C MET A 157 -6.95 -7.50 -14.85
N ASP A 158 -5.68 -7.93 -14.96
CA ASP A 158 -5.32 -9.35 -15.07
C ASP A 158 -5.93 -10.19 -13.93
N SER A 159 -5.95 -9.67 -12.70
CA SER A 159 -6.46 -10.36 -11.51
C SER A 159 -7.99 -10.58 -11.54
N GLN A 160 -8.75 -9.65 -12.10
CA GLN A 160 -10.18 -9.80 -12.32
C GLN A 160 -10.45 -10.84 -13.42
N ASP A 161 -9.75 -10.74 -14.54
CA ASP A 161 -9.93 -11.60 -15.70
C ASP A 161 -9.67 -13.08 -15.38
N ILE A 162 -8.58 -13.40 -14.67
CA ILE A 162 -8.29 -14.77 -14.25
C ILE A 162 -9.28 -15.30 -13.21
N THR A 163 -9.88 -14.42 -12.41
CA THR A 163 -10.89 -14.80 -11.41
C THR A 163 -12.18 -15.22 -12.09
N VAL A 164 -12.66 -14.44 -13.06
CA VAL A 164 -13.96 -14.66 -13.69
C VAL A 164 -13.90 -15.56 -14.93
N TRP A 165 -12.91 -15.37 -15.80
CA TRP A 165 -12.80 -16.08 -17.09
C TRP A 165 -11.72 -17.16 -17.11
N GLY A 166 -10.88 -17.25 -16.07
CA GLY A 166 -9.79 -18.22 -16.01
C GLY A 166 -8.69 -17.96 -17.05
N GLN A 167 -8.59 -16.76 -17.60
CA GLN A 167 -7.51 -16.35 -18.47
C GLN A 167 -7.52 -14.83 -18.59
N VAL A 168 -6.35 -14.25 -18.82
CA VAL A 168 -6.22 -12.81 -19.09
C VAL A 168 -6.87 -12.50 -20.44
N LYS A 169 -7.72 -11.46 -20.49
CA LYS A 169 -8.50 -11.08 -21.67
C LYS A 169 -8.30 -9.60 -22.02
N PRO A 170 -7.14 -9.23 -22.61
CA PRO A 170 -6.84 -7.85 -22.94
C PRO A 170 -7.87 -7.23 -23.90
N GLU A 171 -8.49 -8.03 -24.77
CA GLU A 171 -9.52 -7.59 -25.71
C GLU A 171 -10.80 -7.08 -25.02
N TRP A 172 -11.04 -7.48 -23.76
CA TRP A 172 -12.23 -7.11 -23.00
C TRP A 172 -11.97 -5.98 -22.00
N THR A 173 -10.80 -5.33 -22.06
CA THR A 173 -10.41 -4.18 -21.21
C THR A 173 -11.54 -3.14 -21.07
N TRP A 174 -12.23 -2.81 -22.17
CA TRP A 174 -13.29 -1.80 -22.16
C TRP A 174 -14.70 -2.32 -21.84
N ASN A 175 -14.88 -3.64 -21.76
CA ASN A 175 -16.18 -4.27 -21.60
C ASN A 175 -16.57 -4.42 -20.11
N GLU A 176 -16.66 -3.27 -19.42
CA GLU A 176 -16.95 -3.21 -17.97
C GLU A 176 -18.30 -3.81 -17.59
N ARG A 177 -19.35 -3.58 -18.41
CA ARG A 177 -20.69 -4.11 -18.12
C ARG A 177 -20.73 -5.63 -18.16
N LYS A 178 -20.02 -6.25 -19.12
CA LYS A 178 -19.87 -7.71 -19.15
C LYS A 178 -19.11 -8.20 -17.91
N ARG A 179 -18.03 -7.51 -17.53
CA ARG A 179 -17.19 -7.90 -16.40
C ARG A 179 -17.95 -7.88 -15.08
N ILE A 180 -18.68 -6.81 -14.78
CA ILE A 180 -19.45 -6.71 -13.54
C ILE A 180 -20.53 -7.81 -13.47
N ASN A 181 -21.24 -8.07 -14.58
CA ASN A 181 -22.27 -9.10 -14.63
C ASN A 181 -21.67 -10.50 -14.40
N ASP A 182 -20.60 -10.85 -15.12
CA ASP A 182 -19.94 -12.15 -14.99
C ASP A 182 -19.31 -12.32 -13.59
N LEU A 183 -18.73 -11.25 -13.01
CA LEU A 183 -18.17 -11.25 -11.65
C LEU A 183 -19.26 -11.44 -10.60
N CYS A 184 -20.40 -10.76 -10.72
CA CYS A 184 -21.51 -10.90 -9.80
C CYS A 184 -22.16 -12.29 -9.87
N GLU A 185 -22.33 -12.85 -11.08
CA GLU A 185 -22.79 -14.23 -11.26
C GLU A 185 -21.81 -15.23 -10.62
N TRP A 186 -20.50 -15.02 -10.81
CA TRP A 186 -19.47 -15.85 -10.18
C TRP A 186 -19.47 -15.71 -8.65
N GLY A 187 -19.56 -14.47 -8.14
CA GLY A 187 -19.52 -14.12 -6.73
C GLY A 187 -20.73 -14.61 -5.93
N GLN A 188 -21.89 -14.73 -6.57
CA GLN A 188 -23.12 -15.24 -5.95
C GLN A 188 -22.93 -16.64 -5.34
N LYS A 189 -22.10 -17.49 -5.97
CA LYS A 189 -21.78 -18.86 -5.48
C LYS A 189 -21.07 -18.87 -4.13
N PHE A 190 -20.43 -17.77 -3.80
CA PHE A 190 -19.71 -17.56 -2.54
C PHE A 190 -20.42 -16.56 -1.63
N GLY A 191 -21.58 -16.02 -2.01
CA GLY A 191 -22.24 -14.95 -1.25
C GLY A 191 -21.38 -13.70 -1.13
N LEU A 192 -20.73 -13.30 -2.23
CA LEU A 192 -20.10 -11.97 -2.34
C LEU A 192 -21.15 -10.94 -2.74
N ASP A 193 -21.11 -9.79 -2.09
CA ASP A 193 -22.00 -8.66 -2.35
C ASP A 193 -21.39 -7.70 -3.39
N GLY A 194 -20.05 -7.71 -3.55
CA GLY A 194 -19.39 -6.88 -4.54
C GLY A 194 -17.88 -7.06 -4.65
N PHE A 195 -17.26 -6.21 -5.45
CA PHE A 195 -15.83 -6.25 -5.74
C PHE A 195 -15.22 -4.86 -5.65
N MET A 196 -14.22 -4.69 -4.79
CA MET A 196 -13.55 -3.42 -4.58
C MET A 196 -12.30 -3.33 -5.47
N ARG A 197 -12.12 -2.17 -6.10
CA ARG A 197 -10.99 -1.90 -6.99
C ARG A 197 -10.65 -0.41 -7.02
N LEU A 198 -9.44 -0.09 -7.47
CA LEU A 198 -8.96 1.29 -7.59
C LEU A 198 -9.01 1.74 -9.05
N VAL A 199 -9.74 2.81 -9.33
CA VAL A 199 -9.73 3.52 -10.60
C VAL A 199 -9.10 4.89 -10.39
N ALA A 200 -8.03 5.20 -11.12
CA ALA A 200 -7.34 6.49 -10.99
C ALA A 200 -6.95 6.81 -9.53
N PHE A 201 -7.73 7.69 -8.89
CA PHE A 201 -7.56 8.21 -7.53
C PHE A 201 -8.57 7.60 -6.53
N PHE A 202 -9.44 6.68 -6.95
CA PHE A 202 -10.67 6.36 -6.22
C PHE A 202 -10.88 4.88 -6.02
N PHE A 203 -11.38 4.55 -4.82
CA PHE A 203 -11.90 3.23 -4.55
C PHE A 203 -13.38 3.16 -4.93
N GLU A 204 -13.67 2.28 -5.88
CA GLU A 204 -15.02 1.91 -6.27
C GLU A 204 -15.32 0.47 -5.87
N ILE A 205 -16.59 0.21 -5.65
CA ILE A 205 -17.14 -1.12 -5.42
C ILE A 205 -18.13 -1.40 -6.54
N MET A 206 -17.91 -2.50 -7.26
CA MET A 206 -18.92 -3.10 -8.11
C MET A 206 -19.93 -3.81 -7.21
N LEU A 207 -21.08 -3.19 -6.97
CA LEU A 207 -22.14 -3.75 -6.12
C LEU A 207 -23.06 -4.61 -6.97
N CYS A 208 -23.32 -5.84 -6.52
CA CYS A 208 -24.11 -6.81 -7.28
C CYS A 208 -25.62 -6.68 -7.08
N ASP A 209 -26.07 -6.17 -5.93
CA ASP A 209 -27.49 -6.05 -5.58
C ASP A 209 -27.73 -4.83 -4.68
N PHE A 210 -28.48 -3.84 -5.19
CA PHE A 210 -28.87 -2.63 -4.46
C PHE A 210 -30.08 -2.84 -3.54
N ALA A 211 -30.80 -3.95 -3.67
CA ALA A 211 -31.95 -4.27 -2.82
C ALA A 211 -31.55 -5.04 -1.55
N ASN A 212 -30.32 -5.54 -1.45
CA ASN A 212 -29.89 -6.41 -0.36
C ASN A 212 -28.61 -5.91 0.33
N GLY A 213 -28.78 -5.30 1.50
CA GLY A 213 -27.67 -4.93 2.40
C GLY A 213 -27.26 -3.46 2.35
N VAL A 214 -27.97 -2.67 1.55
CA VAL A 214 -27.89 -1.20 1.54
C VAL A 214 -29.30 -0.59 1.63
N GLU A 215 -29.38 0.60 2.20
CA GLU A 215 -30.60 1.42 2.24
C GLU A 215 -30.31 2.83 1.73
N ILE A 216 -31.33 3.47 1.16
CA ILE A 216 -31.22 4.82 0.62
C ILE A 216 -31.31 5.83 1.76
N VAL A 217 -30.25 6.62 1.94
CA VAL A 217 -30.23 7.75 2.87
C VAL A 217 -30.71 9.02 2.18
N SER A 218 -30.26 9.23 0.95
CA SER A 218 -30.53 10.45 0.19
C SER A 218 -30.53 10.16 -1.31
N HIS A 219 -31.42 10.83 -2.05
CA HIS A 219 -31.48 10.78 -3.50
C HIS A 219 -31.76 12.19 -4.02
N LEU A 220 -30.72 12.88 -4.45
CA LEU A 220 -30.77 14.30 -4.78
C LEU A 220 -30.58 14.50 -6.27
N ASN A 221 -31.35 15.44 -6.84
CA ASN A 221 -31.07 16.02 -8.14
C ASN A 221 -30.26 17.31 -7.90
N LEU A 222 -28.96 17.23 -8.12
CA LEU A 222 -28.00 18.31 -7.91
C LEU A 222 -27.96 19.23 -9.12
N ASP A 223 -27.74 20.52 -8.87
CA ASP A 223 -27.50 21.51 -9.92
C ASP A 223 -26.07 21.33 -10.44
N PRO A 224 -25.87 20.90 -11.70
CA PRO A 224 -24.53 20.70 -12.27
C PRO A 224 -23.79 22.02 -12.52
N GLY A 225 -24.44 23.18 -12.33
CA GLY A 225 -23.89 24.50 -12.61
C GLY A 225 -23.96 24.87 -14.09
N LYS A 226 -23.86 26.18 -14.39
CA LYS A 226 -24.09 26.74 -15.74
C LYS A 226 -23.06 26.34 -16.82
N ASP A 227 -21.92 25.76 -16.42
CA ASP A 227 -20.78 25.46 -17.30
C ASP A 227 -20.59 23.94 -17.55
N ALA A 228 -21.52 23.09 -17.09
CA ALA A 228 -21.62 21.69 -17.48
C ALA A 228 -22.26 21.61 -18.88
N HIS A 229 -21.54 22.06 -19.91
CA HIS A 229 -22.07 22.01 -21.27
C HIS A 229 -22.27 20.56 -21.73
N PRO A 230 -23.41 20.28 -22.38
CA PRO A 230 -23.72 18.96 -22.90
C PRO A 230 -22.81 18.58 -24.06
N ALA A 231 -22.66 17.28 -24.29
CA ALA A 231 -22.01 16.70 -25.46
C ALA A 231 -22.77 17.08 -26.74
N GLY A 232 -22.50 18.28 -27.26
CA GLY A 232 -22.95 18.80 -28.54
C GLY A 232 -21.77 19.35 -29.33
N PRO A 233 -21.86 19.40 -30.68
CA PRO A 233 -20.74 19.78 -31.54
C PRO A 233 -20.30 21.22 -31.27
N GLU A 234 -18.98 21.40 -31.19
CA GLU A 234 -18.24 22.65 -30.99
C GLU A 234 -18.93 23.87 -31.62
N GLN A 235 -19.36 24.79 -30.76
CA GLN A 235 -19.38 26.20 -31.12
C GLN A 235 -18.17 26.86 -30.47
N GLU A 236 -17.27 27.36 -31.31
CA GLU A 236 -16.11 28.16 -30.92
C GLU A 236 -16.56 29.32 -30.02
N LEU A 237 -16.30 29.22 -28.71
CA LEU A 237 -16.36 30.38 -27.81
C LEU A 237 -14.96 30.98 -27.62
N PRO A 238 -14.85 32.32 -27.55
CA PRO A 238 -13.59 33.04 -27.55
C PRO A 238 -12.74 32.74 -26.31
N SER A 239 -11.43 32.82 -26.51
CA SER A 239 -10.31 32.41 -25.65
C SER A 239 -10.10 33.22 -24.35
N SER A 240 -11.18 33.72 -23.74
CA SER A 240 -11.16 34.27 -22.39
C SER A 240 -12.45 33.90 -21.66
N LEU A 241 -12.34 33.16 -20.55
CA LEU A 241 -13.28 33.02 -19.40
C LEU A 241 -13.48 31.55 -18.97
N SER A 242 -13.34 31.31 -17.65
CA SER A 242 -13.72 30.11 -16.88
C SER A 242 -12.97 28.79 -17.22
N PRO A 243 -12.25 28.16 -16.26
CA PRO A 243 -11.97 26.73 -16.38
C PRO A 243 -13.33 26.00 -16.54
N SER A 244 -13.47 25.14 -17.55
CA SER A 244 -14.67 24.31 -17.70
C SER A 244 -15.01 23.67 -16.34
N ALA A 245 -16.27 23.72 -15.90
CA ALA A 245 -16.71 23.09 -14.63
C ALA A 245 -16.20 21.65 -14.48
N THR A 246 -16.03 20.94 -15.60
CA THR A 246 -15.38 19.63 -15.72
C THR A 246 -14.01 19.55 -15.05
N TYR A 247 -13.16 20.57 -15.19
CA TYR A 247 -11.82 20.62 -14.59
C TYR A 247 -11.91 20.70 -13.07
N VAL A 248 -12.78 21.58 -12.54
CA VAL A 248 -12.97 21.74 -11.09
C VAL A 248 -13.44 20.43 -10.47
N LEU A 249 -14.37 19.73 -11.11
CA LEU A 249 -14.87 18.43 -10.65
C LEU A 249 -13.78 17.36 -10.67
N GLN A 250 -12.99 17.28 -11.73
CA GLN A 250 -11.89 16.33 -11.83
C GLN A 250 -10.80 16.62 -10.80
N TYR A 251 -10.51 17.90 -10.53
CA TYR A 251 -9.58 18.30 -9.49
C TYR A 251 -10.08 17.88 -8.09
N ARG A 252 -11.35 18.16 -7.74
CA ARG A 252 -11.93 17.73 -6.46
C ARG A 252 -11.85 16.23 -6.26
N SER A 253 -12.00 15.50 -7.35
CA SER A 253 -11.84 14.06 -7.35
C SER A 253 -10.37 13.68 -7.05
N ILE A 254 -9.38 14.28 -7.72
CA ILE A 254 -7.95 14.06 -7.40
C ILE A 254 -7.65 14.40 -5.92
N GLU A 255 -8.23 15.47 -5.40
CA GLU A 255 -8.09 15.89 -4.00
C GLU A 255 -8.65 14.83 -3.03
N ALA A 256 -9.85 14.31 -3.29
CA ALA A 256 -10.47 13.27 -2.49
C ALA A 256 -9.63 11.99 -2.45
N GLY A 257 -9.13 11.54 -3.60
CA GLY A 257 -8.20 10.40 -3.64
C GLY A 257 -6.87 10.65 -2.94
N GLY A 258 -6.45 11.92 -2.88
CA GLY A 258 -5.29 12.36 -2.11
C GLY A 258 -5.38 12.00 -0.62
N TRP A 259 -6.59 11.93 -0.04
CA TRP A 259 -6.82 11.51 1.34
C TRP A 259 -6.42 10.05 1.61
N HIS A 260 -6.33 9.24 0.55
CA HIS A 260 -5.99 7.82 0.61
C HIS A 260 -4.61 7.51 0.02
N ASN A 261 -3.77 8.53 -0.22
CA ASN A 261 -2.45 8.35 -0.82
C ASN A 261 -1.53 7.42 -0.01
N THR A 262 -1.51 7.60 1.31
CA THR A 262 -0.60 6.89 2.23
C THR A 262 -1.39 6.11 3.27
N TYR A 263 -0.71 5.22 4.00
CA TYR A 263 -1.27 4.53 5.17
C TYR A 263 -2.02 5.52 6.09
N PRO A 264 -3.25 5.22 6.53
CA PRO A 264 -3.94 3.93 6.43
C PRO A 264 -4.78 3.68 5.15
N GLY A 265 -4.76 4.59 4.16
CA GLY A 265 -5.50 4.42 2.90
C GLY A 265 -7.02 4.45 3.09
N GLU A 266 -7.74 3.60 2.37
CA GLU A 266 -9.19 3.40 2.51
C GLU A 266 -9.49 2.50 3.72
N THR A 267 -10.05 3.11 4.78
CA THR A 267 -10.29 2.45 6.06
C THR A 267 -11.72 1.98 6.27
N ARG A 268 -12.65 2.42 5.41
CA ARG A 268 -14.07 2.02 5.42
C ARG A 268 -14.23 0.56 5.00
N VAL A 269 -13.27 -0.04 4.31
CA VAL A 269 -13.29 -1.48 3.99
C VAL A 269 -12.25 -2.23 4.84
N LYS A 270 -12.69 -3.25 5.58
CA LYS A 270 -11.81 -4.07 6.42
C LYS A 270 -11.32 -5.27 5.62
N LEU A 271 -10.05 -5.24 5.22
CA LEU A 271 -9.40 -6.32 4.48
C LEU A 271 -8.99 -7.46 5.42
N ASP A 272 -9.24 -8.69 5.00
CA ASP A 272 -8.85 -9.90 5.73
C ASP A 272 -7.51 -10.44 5.22
N LEU A 273 -6.44 -10.00 5.90
CA LEU A 273 -5.09 -10.43 5.59
C LEU A 273 -4.84 -11.92 5.91
N ASN A 274 -5.65 -12.54 6.76
CA ASN A 274 -5.49 -13.96 7.11
C ASN A 274 -5.81 -14.86 5.93
N HIS A 275 -6.53 -14.35 4.93
CA HIS A 275 -6.92 -15.11 3.75
C HIS A 275 -6.49 -14.45 2.44
N LEU A 276 -5.48 -13.57 2.48
CA LEU A 276 -4.92 -12.99 1.27
C LEU A 276 -4.28 -14.05 0.36
N ILE A 277 -4.38 -13.84 -0.94
CA ILE A 277 -3.70 -14.65 -1.96
C ILE A 277 -2.76 -13.74 -2.72
N SER A 278 -1.46 -13.99 -2.61
CA SER A 278 -0.45 -13.23 -3.34
C SER A 278 0.14 -14.07 -4.48
N PHE A 279 0.12 -13.52 -5.69
CA PHE A 279 0.77 -14.09 -6.88
C PHE A 279 2.30 -14.06 -6.79
N TYR A 280 2.85 -13.42 -5.75
CA TYR A 280 4.27 -13.46 -5.41
C TYR A 280 4.66 -14.69 -4.56
N ASP A 281 3.71 -15.51 -4.12
CA ASP A 281 4.01 -16.80 -3.48
C ASP A 281 4.58 -17.79 -4.51
N THR A 282 5.89 -18.04 -4.42
CA THR A 282 6.62 -18.93 -5.34
C THR A 282 6.28 -20.41 -5.16
N ASN A 283 5.71 -20.79 -4.01
CA ASN A 283 5.30 -22.17 -3.76
C ASN A 283 3.93 -22.45 -4.40
N LEU A 284 3.04 -21.45 -4.43
CA LEU A 284 1.73 -21.56 -5.07
C LEU A 284 1.79 -21.28 -6.58
N PHE A 285 2.64 -20.34 -7.01
CA PHE A 285 2.69 -19.86 -8.40
C PHE A 285 4.11 -19.89 -8.98
N PRO A 286 4.74 -21.07 -9.11
CA PRO A 286 6.10 -21.20 -9.63
C PRO A 286 6.24 -20.73 -11.09
N SER A 287 5.17 -20.79 -11.91
CA SER A 287 5.23 -20.32 -13.31
C SER A 287 5.54 -18.83 -13.44
N LEU A 288 5.08 -18.01 -12.49
CA LEU A 288 5.30 -16.57 -12.49
C LEU A 288 6.74 -16.18 -12.18
N VAL A 289 7.54 -17.08 -11.59
CA VAL A 289 8.97 -16.83 -11.33
C VAL A 289 9.73 -16.59 -12.63
N PHE A 290 9.48 -17.42 -13.64
CA PHE A 290 10.10 -17.26 -14.96
C PHE A 290 9.52 -16.07 -15.72
N ALA A 291 8.22 -15.84 -15.61
CA ALA A 291 7.53 -14.75 -16.31
C ALA A 291 8.05 -13.36 -15.90
N ARG A 292 8.47 -13.19 -14.64
CA ARG A 292 8.98 -11.91 -14.11
C ARG A 292 10.50 -11.76 -14.14
N PHE A 293 11.24 -12.80 -14.50
CA PHE A 293 12.70 -12.77 -14.41
C PHE A 293 13.30 -11.67 -15.30
N GLY A 294 14.15 -10.82 -14.73
CA GLY A 294 14.78 -9.70 -15.44
C GLY A 294 13.85 -8.54 -15.78
N GLN A 295 12.62 -8.53 -15.26
CA GLN A 295 11.66 -7.45 -15.46
C GLN A 295 11.55 -6.56 -14.22
N GLU A 296 11.23 -5.28 -14.44
CA GLU A 296 10.85 -4.37 -13.35
C GLU A 296 9.44 -4.67 -12.86
N ARG A 297 9.14 -4.34 -11.60
CA ARG A 297 7.88 -4.69 -10.94
C ARG A 297 6.62 -4.22 -11.67
N TRP A 298 6.66 -3.06 -12.33
CA TRP A 298 5.52 -2.56 -13.12
C TRP A 298 5.22 -3.38 -14.38
N LYS A 299 6.17 -4.20 -14.85
CA LYS A 299 5.96 -5.11 -16.00
C LYS A 299 5.51 -6.49 -15.58
N HIS A 300 5.43 -6.80 -14.29
CA HIS A 300 4.93 -8.09 -13.84
C HIS A 300 3.47 -8.26 -14.28
N ARG A 301 3.16 -9.43 -14.86
CA ARG A 301 1.85 -9.77 -15.44
C ARG A 301 1.41 -11.15 -14.95
N LEU A 302 0.11 -11.37 -14.87
CA LEU A 302 -0.44 -12.70 -14.53
C LEU A 302 -0.67 -13.58 -15.76
N GLN A 303 -0.45 -13.05 -16.98
CA GLN A 303 -0.50 -13.82 -18.23
C GLN A 303 0.48 -15.00 -18.25
N GLY A 304 1.55 -14.97 -17.44
CA GLY A 304 2.52 -16.05 -17.31
C GLY A 304 2.02 -17.28 -16.53
N LEU A 305 0.80 -17.25 -15.98
CA LEU A 305 0.22 -18.39 -15.25
C LEU A 305 -0.05 -19.57 -16.19
N ASN A 306 0.48 -20.74 -15.85
CA ASN A 306 0.12 -21.98 -16.53
C ASN A 306 -1.27 -22.48 -16.06
N ALA A 307 -1.83 -23.47 -16.77
CA ALA A 307 -3.14 -24.02 -16.44
C ALA A 307 -3.22 -24.73 -15.06
N VAL A 308 -2.09 -25.20 -14.51
CA VAL A 308 -2.02 -25.86 -13.20
C VAL A 308 -2.08 -24.83 -12.07
N ASP A 309 -1.27 -23.79 -12.17
CA ASP A 309 -1.19 -22.68 -11.23
C ASP A 309 -2.52 -21.91 -11.21
N LEU A 310 -3.16 -21.72 -12.36
CA LEU A 310 -4.50 -21.13 -12.44
C LEU A 310 -5.57 -21.97 -11.72
N LYS A 311 -5.57 -23.29 -11.91
CA LYS A 311 -6.50 -24.18 -11.17
C LYS A 311 -6.22 -24.13 -9.67
N THR A 312 -4.95 -24.03 -9.29
CA THR A 312 -4.52 -23.87 -7.89
C THR A 312 -5.04 -22.56 -7.32
N PHE A 313 -4.95 -21.46 -8.08
CA PHE A 313 -5.54 -20.17 -7.71
C PHE A 313 -7.05 -20.27 -7.49
N GLN A 314 -7.80 -20.81 -8.45
CA GLN A 314 -9.26 -20.94 -8.34
C GLN A 314 -9.68 -21.82 -7.15
N ALA A 315 -8.95 -22.92 -6.90
CA ALA A 315 -9.19 -23.79 -5.75
C ALA A 315 -8.91 -23.07 -4.42
N ARG A 316 -7.78 -22.35 -4.34
CA ARG A 316 -7.41 -21.59 -3.14
C ARG A 316 -8.37 -20.43 -2.87
N LEU A 317 -8.79 -19.70 -3.90
CA LEU A 317 -9.78 -18.63 -3.79
C LEU A 317 -11.13 -19.17 -3.30
N GLY A 318 -11.57 -20.32 -3.85
CA GLY A 318 -12.79 -20.97 -3.38
C GLY A 318 -12.72 -21.50 -1.94
N GLU A 319 -11.54 -21.93 -1.47
CA GLU A 319 -11.31 -22.32 -0.06
C GLU A 319 -11.42 -21.12 0.86
N VAL A 320 -10.70 -20.04 0.52
CA VAL A 320 -10.66 -18.78 1.28
C VAL A 320 -12.05 -18.17 1.43
N LEU A 321 -12.82 -18.09 0.35
CA LEU A 321 -14.14 -17.43 0.37
C LEU A 321 -15.22 -18.22 1.11
N LYS A 322 -14.99 -19.52 1.35
CA LYS A 322 -15.89 -20.42 2.10
C LYS A 322 -15.52 -20.55 3.57
N GLN A 323 -14.33 -20.11 3.99
CA GLN A 323 -13.93 -20.14 5.39
C GLN A 323 -14.68 -19.03 6.16
N ASN A 324 -15.15 -19.37 7.36
CA ASN A 324 -15.80 -18.40 8.25
C ASN A 324 -14.73 -17.57 9.00
N ASP A 325 -15.07 -16.31 9.30
CA ASP A 325 -14.27 -15.19 9.84
C ASP A 325 -13.48 -15.40 11.15
N HIS A 326 -13.23 -16.64 11.59
CA HIS A 326 -12.59 -16.96 12.88
C HIS A 326 -11.23 -17.65 12.78
N ALA A 327 -10.71 -17.87 11.56
CA ALA A 327 -9.38 -18.43 11.36
C ALA A 327 -8.32 -17.31 11.32
N GLY A 328 -7.35 -17.38 12.25
CA GLY A 328 -6.20 -16.47 12.27
C GLY A 328 -5.47 -16.43 13.60
N SER A 329 -4.23 -15.96 13.57
CA SER A 329 -3.40 -15.81 14.77
C SER A 329 -3.78 -14.60 15.64
N GLY A 330 -4.56 -13.66 15.09
CA GLY A 330 -4.94 -12.40 15.75
C GLY A 330 -3.85 -11.33 15.74
N VAL A 331 -2.77 -11.56 14.99
CA VAL A 331 -1.68 -10.60 14.81
C VAL A 331 -2.10 -9.54 13.80
N ASP A 332 -1.90 -8.27 14.15
CA ASP A 332 -2.08 -7.16 13.22
C ASP A 332 -0.85 -7.02 12.31
N TRP A 333 -0.89 -7.74 11.20
CA TRP A 333 0.18 -7.79 10.21
C TRP A 333 0.40 -6.46 9.48
N SER A 334 -0.68 -5.69 9.23
CA SER A 334 -0.59 -4.39 8.57
C SER A 334 0.22 -3.43 9.44
N THR A 335 -0.16 -3.29 10.71
CA THR A 335 0.55 -2.43 11.66
C THR A 335 2.02 -2.86 11.81
N LEU A 336 2.29 -4.16 11.88
CA LEU A 336 3.67 -4.66 12.01
C LEU A 336 4.56 -4.28 10.82
N ILE A 337 4.04 -4.35 9.59
CA ILE A 337 4.75 -3.92 8.37
C ILE A 337 5.03 -2.42 8.44
N HIS A 338 4.04 -1.61 8.80
CA HIS A 338 4.21 -0.16 8.88
C HIS A 338 5.21 0.27 9.96
N VAL A 339 5.26 -0.42 11.11
CA VAL A 339 6.32 -0.19 12.12
C VAL A 339 7.72 -0.36 11.53
N VAL A 340 7.93 -1.31 10.63
CA VAL A 340 9.22 -1.52 9.95
C VAL A 340 9.46 -0.42 8.91
N VAL A 341 8.46 -0.08 8.08
CA VAL A 341 8.58 0.99 7.08
C VAL A 341 8.87 2.34 7.75
N ASP A 342 8.09 2.75 8.74
CA ASP A 342 8.25 4.00 9.49
C ASP A 342 9.61 4.07 10.18
N ARG A 343 10.14 2.92 10.62
CA ARG A 343 11.45 2.85 11.25
C ARG A 343 12.59 3.06 10.25
N TYR A 344 12.50 2.54 9.03
CA TYR A 344 13.67 2.47 8.14
C TYR A 344 13.59 3.39 6.92
N ALA A 345 12.40 3.76 6.43
CA ALA A 345 12.24 4.42 5.13
C ALA A 345 12.96 5.78 5.06
N GLU A 346 12.65 6.68 5.97
CA GLU A 346 13.28 8.01 6.04
C GLU A 346 14.76 7.90 6.43
N ARG A 347 15.09 7.01 7.37
CA ARG A 347 16.48 6.82 7.84
C ARG A 347 17.39 6.33 6.71
N LEU A 348 16.88 5.49 5.79
CA LEU A 348 17.63 5.07 4.60
C LEU A 348 17.80 6.20 3.57
N GLU A 349 16.79 7.05 3.36
CA GLU A 349 16.93 8.24 2.49
C GLU A 349 17.97 9.23 3.05
N ILE A 350 17.96 9.47 4.36
CA ILE A 350 18.97 10.32 5.02
C ILE A 350 20.35 9.68 4.87
N LEU A 351 20.47 8.37 5.07
CA LEU A 351 21.74 7.67 4.88
C LEU A 351 22.26 7.81 3.45
N HIS A 352 21.40 7.63 2.44
CA HIS A 352 21.74 7.84 1.02
C HIS A 352 22.20 9.26 0.74
N TYR A 353 21.49 10.27 1.28
CA TYR A 353 21.87 11.68 1.17
C TYR A 353 23.25 11.97 1.82
N LEU A 354 23.49 11.47 3.04
CA LEU A 354 24.75 11.65 3.75
C LEU A 354 25.91 10.98 2.99
N LEU A 355 25.72 9.76 2.48
CA LEU A 355 26.73 9.06 1.68
C LEU A 355 27.06 9.81 0.38
N ASN A 356 26.06 10.40 -0.29
CA ASN A 356 26.27 11.20 -1.50
C ASN A 356 27.02 12.51 -1.27
N THR A 357 26.87 13.10 -0.09
CA THR A 357 27.51 14.38 0.28
C THR A 357 28.84 14.19 1.00
N THR A 358 29.24 12.94 1.28
CA THR A 358 30.43 12.61 2.06
C THR A 358 31.72 12.87 1.27
N THR A 359 32.46 13.90 1.70
CA THR A 359 33.74 14.32 1.10
C THR A 359 34.90 14.44 2.11
N THR A 360 34.62 14.38 3.41
CA THR A 360 35.58 14.62 4.50
C THR A 360 35.41 13.58 5.60
N ALA A 361 36.44 13.41 6.43
CA ALA A 361 36.36 12.51 7.59
C ALA A 361 35.25 12.90 8.58
N GLU A 362 34.89 14.17 8.68
CA GLU A 362 33.76 14.63 9.51
C GLU A 362 32.43 14.11 8.95
N HIS A 363 32.25 14.16 7.62
CA HIS A 363 31.05 13.60 6.99
C HIS A 363 30.93 12.09 7.25
N VAL A 364 32.05 11.35 7.24
CA VAL A 364 32.07 9.92 7.59
C VAL A 364 31.61 9.68 9.02
N LYS A 365 32.05 10.51 9.98
CA LYS A 365 31.57 10.43 11.38
C LYS A 365 30.07 10.69 11.48
N ARG A 366 29.51 11.58 10.65
CA ARG A 366 28.05 11.82 10.59
C ARG A 366 27.29 10.60 10.05
N VAL A 367 27.80 9.97 8.98
CA VAL A 367 27.27 8.70 8.46
C VAL A 367 27.30 7.63 9.55
N GLN A 368 28.43 7.47 10.25
CA GLN A 368 28.57 6.50 11.32
C GLN A 368 27.63 6.77 12.49
N GLY A 369 27.50 8.02 12.91
CA GLY A 369 26.54 8.42 13.95
C GLY A 369 25.09 8.12 13.56
N HIS A 370 24.74 8.33 12.29
CA HIS A 370 23.42 7.98 11.76
C HIS A 370 23.18 6.46 11.78
N LEU A 371 24.12 5.66 11.32
CA LEU A 371 24.07 4.18 11.39
C LEU A 371 23.92 3.69 12.84
N ARG A 372 24.71 4.24 13.76
CA ARG A 372 24.60 3.95 15.19
C ARG A 372 23.21 4.30 15.73
N SER A 373 22.64 5.43 15.32
CA SER A 373 21.29 5.85 15.75
C SER A 373 20.19 4.88 15.29
N MET A 374 20.34 4.26 14.11
CA MET A 374 19.41 3.23 13.62
C MET A 374 19.44 1.95 14.47
N LEU A 375 20.61 1.65 15.05
CA LEU A 375 20.90 0.39 15.73
C LEU A 375 20.97 0.49 17.25
N VAL A 376 20.95 1.68 17.85
CA VAL A 376 21.29 1.90 19.26
C VAL A 376 20.57 0.97 20.25
N GLN A 377 19.30 0.63 19.97
CA GLN A 377 18.50 -0.27 20.82
C GLN A 377 18.90 -1.75 20.74
N HIS A 378 19.71 -2.12 19.75
CA HIS A 378 20.17 -3.50 19.48
C HIS A 378 21.66 -3.69 19.79
N ILE A 379 22.41 -2.60 20.04
CA ILE A 379 23.85 -2.68 20.35
C ILE A 379 24.00 -3.18 21.79
N LEU A 380 24.52 -4.40 21.94
CA LEU A 380 24.80 -4.98 23.25
C LEU A 380 26.09 -4.40 23.84
N TYR A 381 26.13 -4.28 25.16
CA TYR A 381 27.35 -3.86 25.88
C TYR A 381 28.55 -4.78 25.61
N THR A 382 28.30 -6.05 25.34
CA THR A 382 29.31 -7.07 25.05
C THR A 382 29.76 -7.12 23.59
N SER A 383 29.12 -6.37 22.68
CA SER A 383 29.44 -6.37 21.26
C SER A 383 30.56 -5.39 20.95
N MET A 384 31.82 -5.84 21.09
CA MET A 384 33.02 -5.05 20.85
C MET A 384 33.93 -5.71 19.81
N PRO A 385 34.70 -4.93 19.02
CA PRO A 385 35.64 -5.48 18.05
C PRO A 385 36.72 -6.32 18.73
N ASN A 386 36.98 -7.51 18.19
CA ASN A 386 38.05 -8.41 18.64
C ASN A 386 39.17 -8.45 17.60
N SER A 387 40.42 -8.38 18.03
CA SER A 387 41.62 -8.43 17.18
C SER A 387 41.79 -9.82 16.53
N GLY A 388 41.00 -10.10 15.48
CA GLY A 388 40.98 -11.40 14.79
C GLY A 388 39.62 -11.81 14.23
N SER A 389 38.58 -10.98 14.33
CA SER A 389 37.27 -11.28 13.72
C SER A 389 37.33 -11.21 12.19
N THR A 390 37.00 -12.30 11.52
CA THR A 390 36.71 -12.29 10.08
C THR A 390 35.28 -11.83 9.86
N ASN A 391 35.06 -10.89 8.93
CA ASN A 391 33.74 -10.45 8.49
C ASN A 391 32.83 -9.96 9.63
N TYR A 392 33.35 -9.11 10.53
CA TYR A 392 32.56 -8.49 11.61
C TYR A 392 31.81 -9.47 12.52
N SER A 393 32.37 -10.66 12.78
CA SER A 393 31.69 -11.72 13.55
C SER A 393 31.25 -11.30 14.96
N TRP A 394 31.89 -10.30 15.56
CA TRP A 394 31.52 -9.72 16.85
C TRP A 394 30.19 -8.93 16.82
N ALA A 395 29.75 -8.47 15.63
CA ALA A 395 28.50 -7.74 15.44
C ALA A 395 27.29 -8.65 15.20
N VAL A 396 27.48 -9.97 15.10
CA VAL A 396 26.41 -10.96 14.87
C VAL A 396 25.26 -10.86 15.89
N PRO A 397 25.50 -10.68 17.21
CA PRO A 397 24.41 -10.51 18.16
C PRO A 397 23.55 -9.26 17.87
N VAL A 398 24.18 -8.16 17.46
CA VAL A 398 23.48 -6.91 17.10
C VAL A 398 22.60 -7.13 15.88
N TYR A 399 23.11 -7.85 14.88
CA TYR A 399 22.35 -8.27 13.71
C TYR A 399 21.16 -9.16 14.08
N GLU A 400 21.36 -10.20 14.90
CA GLU A 400 20.28 -11.11 15.29
C GLU A 400 19.16 -10.37 16.03
N HIS A 401 19.53 -9.49 16.96
CA HIS A 401 18.57 -8.64 17.65
C HIS A 401 17.83 -7.75 16.65
N CYS A 402 18.54 -6.99 15.81
CA CYS A 402 17.93 -6.12 14.80
C CYS A 402 16.95 -6.87 13.90
N ALA A 403 17.36 -8.01 13.33
CA ALA A 403 16.59 -8.75 12.33
C ALA A 403 15.36 -9.46 12.91
N THR A 404 15.38 -9.80 14.21
CA THR A 404 14.31 -10.58 14.85
C THR A 404 13.44 -9.79 15.82
N THR A 405 13.76 -8.53 16.12
CA THR A 405 13.04 -7.70 17.11
C THR A 405 11.52 -7.77 16.98
N HIS A 406 10.99 -7.68 15.76
CA HIS A 406 9.55 -7.61 15.50
C HIS A 406 8.85 -8.98 15.39
N THR A 407 9.61 -10.05 15.16
CA THR A 407 9.04 -11.36 14.82
C THR A 407 9.40 -12.46 15.82
N ARG A 408 10.39 -12.23 16.71
CA ARG A 408 10.92 -13.23 17.64
C ARG A 408 9.82 -13.90 18.46
N TYR A 409 8.90 -13.14 19.06
CA TYR A 409 7.81 -13.72 19.86
C TYR A 409 6.86 -14.56 19.01
N THR A 410 6.41 -14.00 17.89
CA THR A 410 5.50 -14.63 16.94
C THR A 410 6.06 -15.92 16.37
N SER A 411 7.36 -15.95 16.05
CA SER A 411 8.05 -17.13 15.50
C SER A 411 8.42 -18.19 16.54
N SER A 412 8.59 -17.80 17.81
CA SER A 412 8.99 -18.73 18.87
C SER A 412 7.83 -19.33 19.66
N THR A 413 6.60 -18.86 19.45
CA THR A 413 5.41 -19.27 20.20
C THR A 413 4.62 -20.35 19.44
N PRO A 414 4.66 -21.64 19.84
CA PRO A 414 4.03 -22.72 19.09
C PRO A 414 2.51 -22.60 18.98
N SER A 415 1.87 -22.02 20.00
CA SER A 415 0.42 -21.80 20.01
C SER A 415 -0.03 -20.74 19.00
N LEU A 416 0.82 -19.77 18.66
CA LEU A 416 0.55 -18.81 17.59
C LEU A 416 0.77 -19.47 16.23
N SER A 417 1.90 -20.15 16.03
CA SER A 417 2.19 -20.82 14.76
C SER A 417 1.15 -21.89 14.40
N ALA A 418 0.57 -22.57 15.39
CA ALA A 418 -0.48 -23.56 15.17
C ALA A 418 -1.82 -22.96 14.69
N ARG A 419 -2.07 -21.67 14.99
CA ARG A 419 -3.28 -20.95 14.54
C ARG A 419 -3.06 -20.14 13.27
N MET A 420 -1.82 -20.00 12.82
CA MET A 420 -1.49 -19.21 11.63
C MET A 420 -2.03 -19.84 10.38
N THR A 421 -2.67 -19.03 9.53
CA THR A 421 -3.01 -19.46 8.18
C THR A 421 -1.75 -19.52 7.30
N LYS A 422 -1.88 -20.15 6.12
CA LYS A 422 -0.82 -20.13 5.09
C LYS A 422 -0.45 -18.71 4.69
N SER A 423 -1.46 -17.84 4.59
CA SER A 423 -1.29 -16.43 4.22
C SER A 423 -0.56 -15.64 5.32
N GLU A 424 -0.91 -15.85 6.60
CA GLU A 424 -0.17 -15.24 7.71
C GLU A 424 1.29 -15.71 7.78
N SER A 425 1.52 -17.01 7.54
CA SER A 425 2.88 -17.57 7.49
C SER A 425 3.71 -16.95 6.36
N LEU A 426 3.08 -16.68 5.21
CA LEU A 426 3.72 -15.99 4.08
C LEU A 426 4.09 -14.55 4.44
N ILE A 427 3.19 -13.81 5.11
CA ILE A 427 3.46 -12.44 5.58
C ILE A 427 4.57 -12.44 6.65
N LEU A 428 4.54 -13.37 7.61
CA LEU A 428 5.58 -13.48 8.63
C LEU A 428 6.96 -13.71 7.99
N HIS A 429 7.04 -14.61 7.01
CA HIS A 429 8.27 -14.87 6.29
C HIS A 429 8.75 -13.63 5.51
N SER A 430 7.83 -12.87 4.90
CA SER A 430 8.19 -11.65 4.17
C SER A 430 8.80 -10.58 5.08
N ILE A 431 8.22 -10.37 6.26
CA ILE A 431 8.72 -9.44 7.29
C ILE A 431 10.10 -9.88 7.80
N GLN A 432 10.30 -11.17 8.03
CA GLN A 432 11.60 -11.70 8.48
C GLN A 432 12.70 -11.45 7.44
N GLU A 433 12.46 -11.75 6.18
CA GLU A 433 13.46 -11.58 5.11
C GLU A 433 13.79 -10.10 4.87
N VAL A 434 12.78 -9.21 4.85
CA VAL A 434 13.00 -7.77 4.73
C VAL A 434 13.79 -7.22 5.93
N SER A 435 13.44 -7.63 7.15
CA SER A 435 14.14 -7.19 8.36
C SER A 435 15.58 -7.68 8.39
N LYS A 436 15.82 -8.94 8.00
CA LYS A 436 17.18 -9.50 7.86
C LYS A 436 18.00 -8.70 6.86
N GLU A 437 17.46 -8.40 5.69
CA GLU A 437 18.23 -7.72 4.64
C GLU A 437 18.57 -6.27 5.02
N ILE A 438 17.61 -5.53 5.59
CA ILE A 438 17.85 -4.18 6.13
C ILE A 438 18.94 -4.23 7.22
N CYS A 439 18.79 -5.13 8.19
CA CYS A 439 19.73 -5.23 9.31
C CYS A 439 21.11 -5.73 8.86
N ARG A 440 21.20 -6.61 7.86
CA ARG A 440 22.48 -7.09 7.29
C ARG A 440 23.29 -5.92 6.74
N VAL A 441 22.66 -5.08 5.92
CA VAL A 441 23.29 -3.92 5.30
C VAL A 441 23.66 -2.87 6.35
N VAL A 442 22.72 -2.48 7.22
CA VAL A 442 22.94 -1.43 8.22
C VAL A 442 23.97 -1.83 9.27
N VAL A 443 23.90 -3.07 9.80
CA VAL A 443 24.88 -3.58 10.78
C VAL A 443 26.25 -3.80 10.14
N GLY A 444 26.31 -4.30 8.90
CA GLY A 444 27.58 -4.46 8.20
C GLY A 444 28.32 -3.14 7.98
N MET A 445 27.60 -2.08 7.58
CA MET A 445 28.19 -0.74 7.45
C MET A 445 28.60 -0.17 8.81
N TRP A 446 27.73 -0.28 9.83
CA TRP A 446 28.05 0.19 11.19
C TRP A 446 29.30 -0.49 11.75
N ALA A 447 29.40 -1.81 11.65
CA ALA A 447 30.54 -2.58 12.13
C ALA A 447 31.84 -2.20 11.41
N GLY A 448 31.78 -1.99 10.08
CA GLY A 448 32.91 -1.47 9.31
C GLY A 448 33.38 -0.10 9.80
N GLY A 449 32.45 0.81 10.13
CA GLY A 449 32.81 2.12 10.68
C GLY A 449 33.36 2.08 12.10
N VAL A 450 32.96 1.08 12.90
CA VAL A 450 33.54 0.83 14.23
C VAL A 450 34.99 0.38 14.10
N GLU A 451 35.30 -0.57 13.22
CA GLU A 451 36.67 -1.08 13.01
C GLU A 451 37.61 -0.01 12.43
N LEU A 452 37.07 0.90 11.60
CA LEU A 452 37.81 2.07 11.09
C LEU A 452 37.97 3.21 12.12
N GLY A 453 37.42 3.06 13.33
CA GLY A 453 37.56 4.05 14.41
C GLY A 453 36.67 5.31 14.27
N PHE A 454 35.66 5.28 13.40
CA PHE A 454 34.74 6.40 13.22
C PHE A 454 33.61 6.43 14.27
N ASP A 455 33.39 5.34 15.01
CA ASP A 455 32.36 5.22 16.05
C ASP A 455 32.79 5.83 17.40
N THR A 456 33.21 7.10 17.37
CA THR A 456 33.59 7.84 18.58
C THR A 456 32.55 8.92 18.88
N ILE A 457 32.07 8.98 20.12
CA ILE A 457 31.23 10.10 20.58
C ILE A 457 32.12 11.35 20.54
N PRO A 458 31.80 12.39 19.76
CA PRO A 458 32.66 13.55 19.65
C PRO A 458 32.74 14.25 21.01
N THR A 459 33.90 14.16 21.68
CA THR A 459 34.19 14.89 22.92
C THR A 459 34.56 16.35 22.67
N SER A 460 34.73 16.75 21.40
CA SER A 460 34.90 18.13 20.95
C SER A 460 34.61 18.23 19.44
N PRO A 461 34.04 19.34 18.92
CA PRO A 461 33.94 19.56 17.48
C PRO A 461 35.32 19.81 16.87
N SER A 462 36.06 18.74 16.57
CA SER A 462 37.28 18.82 15.78
C SER A 462 36.90 18.97 14.30
N SER A 463 36.97 20.19 13.78
CA SER A 463 36.76 20.49 12.36
C SER A 463 37.98 20.05 11.53
N SER A 464 38.19 18.74 11.39
CA SER A 464 39.22 18.22 10.48
C SER A 464 38.69 18.28 9.05
N SER A 465 39.06 19.32 8.30
CA SER A 465 38.79 19.47 6.86
C SER A 465 39.69 18.57 5.99
N ALA A 466 40.29 17.53 6.58
CA ALA A 466 41.16 16.61 5.87
C ALA A 466 40.36 15.83 4.82
N LYS A 467 40.89 15.78 3.60
CA LYS A 467 40.37 14.93 2.54
C LYS A 467 40.43 13.47 2.99
N LEU A 468 39.45 12.69 2.54
CA LEU A 468 39.43 11.25 2.77
C LEU A 468 40.68 10.59 2.22
N ASP A 469 41.26 9.68 3.01
CA ASP A 469 42.25 8.75 2.49
C ASP A 469 41.62 7.81 1.45
N PRO A 470 42.40 7.25 0.52
CA PRO A 470 41.88 6.44 -0.58
C PRO A 470 41.10 5.18 -0.12
N GLU A 471 41.47 4.62 1.03
CA GLU A 471 40.84 3.41 1.58
C GLU A 471 39.45 3.75 2.11
N THR A 472 39.33 4.78 2.96
CA THR A 472 38.03 5.29 3.44
C THR A 472 37.13 5.73 2.29
N ALA A 473 37.68 6.41 1.27
CA ALA A 473 36.92 6.81 0.10
C ALA A 473 36.34 5.60 -0.67
N THR A 474 37.07 4.49 -0.71
CA THR A 474 36.59 3.23 -1.32
C THR A 474 35.48 2.60 -0.49
N THR A 475 35.62 2.57 0.83
CA THR A 475 34.58 2.05 1.75
C THR A 475 33.28 2.86 1.64
N ILE A 476 33.35 4.20 1.58
CA ILE A 476 32.15 5.03 1.40
C ILE A 476 31.45 4.77 0.07
N ARG A 477 32.21 4.52 -1.01
CA ARG A 477 31.63 4.13 -2.30
C ARG A 477 30.89 2.80 -2.18
N GLN A 478 31.48 1.80 -1.52
CA GLN A 478 30.83 0.51 -1.27
C GLN A 478 29.58 0.64 -0.40
N TRP A 479 29.60 1.49 0.63
CA TRP A 479 28.42 1.76 1.47
C TRP A 479 27.29 2.43 0.70
N LYS A 480 27.65 3.36 -0.21
CA LYS A 480 26.70 3.96 -1.14
C LYS A 480 26.08 2.91 -2.04
N GLU A 481 26.88 2.07 -2.70
CA GLU A 481 26.39 0.99 -3.57
C GLU A 481 25.50 0.00 -2.82
N ARG A 482 25.86 -0.37 -1.59
CA ARG A 482 25.04 -1.24 -0.72
C ARG A 482 23.73 -0.59 -0.31
N THR A 483 23.73 0.71 0.00
CA THR A 483 22.52 1.46 0.35
C THR A 483 21.60 1.60 -0.85
N GLU A 484 22.15 1.94 -2.03
CA GLU A 484 21.40 2.03 -3.28
C GLU A 484 20.84 0.67 -3.69
N GLY A 485 21.63 -0.41 -3.55
CA GLY A 485 21.18 -1.78 -3.79
C GLY A 485 20.05 -2.20 -2.85
N LEU A 486 20.14 -1.88 -1.56
CA LEU A 486 19.08 -2.16 -0.59
C LEU A 486 17.80 -1.38 -0.93
N MET A 487 17.90 -0.08 -1.22
CA MET A 487 16.75 0.73 -1.58
C MET A 487 16.13 0.26 -2.91
N ALA A 488 16.95 -0.14 -3.90
CA ALA A 488 16.45 -0.71 -5.14
C ALA A 488 15.76 -2.07 -4.93
N TRP A 489 16.25 -2.89 -3.99
CA TRP A 489 15.64 -4.18 -3.65
C TRP A 489 14.32 -4.02 -2.87
N LEU A 490 14.26 -3.08 -1.91
CA LEU A 490 13.03 -2.79 -1.17
C LEU A 490 11.98 -2.14 -2.07
N ASP A 491 12.42 -1.27 -2.98
CA ASP A 491 11.59 -0.55 -3.96
C ASP A 491 10.36 0.12 -3.35
N TRP A 492 10.47 0.70 -2.14
CA TRP A 492 9.33 1.25 -1.43
C TRP A 492 8.72 2.47 -2.12
N SER A 493 7.38 2.51 -2.13
CA SER A 493 6.60 3.59 -2.74
C SER A 493 6.78 4.94 -2.05
N VAL A 494 7.04 4.94 -0.74
CA VAL A 494 7.20 6.15 0.10
C VAL A 494 8.33 7.08 -0.36
N TRP A 495 9.32 6.54 -1.08
CA TRP A 495 10.44 7.33 -1.62
C TRP A 495 10.08 8.07 -2.92
N VAL A 496 9.00 7.67 -3.61
CA VAL A 496 8.50 8.38 -4.79
C VAL A 496 7.58 9.48 -4.33
N ARG A 497 8.11 10.70 -4.34
CA ARG A 497 7.43 11.94 -3.93
C ARG A 497 7.96 13.11 -4.77
N CYS A 498 7.22 14.20 -4.79
CA CYS A 498 7.64 15.43 -5.45
C CYS A 498 8.88 15.99 -4.75
N ARG A 499 9.89 16.37 -5.54
CA ARG A 499 11.12 16.99 -5.06
C ARG A 499 11.48 18.17 -5.98
N PRO A 500 11.56 19.42 -5.47
CA PRO A 500 11.22 19.85 -4.10
C PRO A 500 9.75 19.56 -3.74
N GLU A 501 9.42 19.70 -2.45
CA GLU A 501 8.03 19.62 -2.00
C GLU A 501 7.18 20.68 -2.71
N CYS A 502 5.93 20.34 -3.02
CA CYS A 502 5.02 21.21 -3.75
C CYS A 502 4.68 22.46 -2.94
N GLY A 503 4.39 23.57 -3.62
CA GLY A 503 3.97 24.81 -2.99
C GLY A 503 2.62 24.71 -2.26
N TYR A 504 2.28 25.73 -1.48
CA TYR A 504 1.00 25.77 -0.74
C TYR A 504 -0.25 25.73 -1.63
N GLU A 505 -0.14 26.13 -2.89
CA GLU A 505 -1.23 26.07 -3.87
C GLU A 505 -1.10 24.85 -4.78
N GLU A 506 -0.26 23.89 -4.43
CA GLU A 506 0.01 22.70 -5.23
C GLU A 506 -0.20 21.44 -4.40
N ILE A 507 -0.47 20.33 -5.08
CA ILE A 507 -0.49 18.99 -4.51
C ILE A 507 0.48 18.11 -5.29
N CYS A 508 1.14 17.19 -4.58
CA CYS A 508 1.95 16.18 -5.24
C CYS A 508 1.05 15.13 -5.90
N TYR A 509 1.22 14.98 -7.20
CA TYR A 509 0.35 14.20 -8.06
C TYR A 509 1.16 13.13 -8.79
N LEU A 510 0.70 11.88 -8.74
CA LEU A 510 1.28 10.78 -9.50
C LEU A 510 0.39 10.52 -10.74
N PRO A 511 0.88 10.79 -11.96
CA PRO A 511 0.14 10.55 -13.19
C PRO A 511 -0.47 9.16 -13.26
N THR A 512 -1.78 9.07 -13.47
CA THR A 512 -2.50 7.79 -13.55
C THR A 512 -3.65 7.86 -14.55
N TRP A 513 -4.11 6.71 -15.05
CA TRP A 513 -5.27 6.69 -15.94
C TRP A 513 -6.53 7.07 -15.16
N PRO A 514 -7.43 7.90 -15.70
CA PRO A 514 -7.42 8.49 -17.04
C PRO A 514 -6.70 9.86 -17.13
N PHE A 515 -6.16 10.37 -16.01
CA PHE A 515 -5.58 11.71 -15.85
C PHE A 515 -4.07 11.81 -16.17
N LEU A 516 -3.57 11.15 -17.22
CA LEU A 516 -2.11 10.99 -17.41
C LEU A 516 -1.32 12.29 -17.51
N ASP A 517 -1.92 13.36 -18.03
CA ASP A 517 -1.29 14.69 -18.12
C ASP A 517 -1.77 15.67 -17.03
N GLY A 518 -2.65 15.23 -16.12
CA GLY A 518 -3.34 16.04 -15.13
C GLY A 518 -4.86 16.00 -15.30
N PRO A 519 -5.61 16.90 -14.63
CA PRO A 519 -7.07 17.05 -14.76
C PRO A 519 -7.55 17.64 -16.10
N ASP A 520 -6.67 17.84 -17.09
CA ASP A 520 -7.08 18.23 -18.45
C ASP A 520 -7.52 16.99 -19.22
N TRP A 521 -8.65 16.43 -18.84
CA TRP A 521 -9.33 15.44 -19.65
C TRP A 521 -10.00 16.18 -20.82
N LEU A 522 -9.67 15.85 -22.08
CA LEU A 522 -10.51 16.24 -23.22
C LEU A 522 -11.91 15.70 -22.94
N PRO A 523 -13.01 16.45 -23.18
CA PRO A 523 -14.37 15.94 -22.98
C PRO A 523 -14.55 14.60 -23.69
N TRP A 524 -15.48 13.76 -23.22
CA TRP A 524 -15.79 12.44 -23.79
C TRP A 524 -16.82 12.80 -24.85
N PRO A 525 -16.45 12.89 -26.14
CA PRO A 525 -17.40 12.50 -27.15
C PRO A 525 -16.80 11.29 -27.89
N HIS A 526 -17.60 10.23 -27.94
CA HIS A 526 -17.41 9.05 -28.79
C HIS A 526 -16.24 8.13 -28.42
N VAL A 527 -16.52 7.19 -27.52
CA VAL A 527 -15.75 5.94 -27.37
C VAL A 527 -15.96 4.98 -28.55
N ASP A 528 -16.78 5.37 -29.53
CA ASP A 528 -17.06 4.53 -30.66
C ASP A 528 -16.11 4.87 -31.82
N GLU A 529 -15.43 3.81 -32.29
CA GLU A 529 -14.63 3.69 -33.52
C GLU A 529 -13.15 4.13 -33.51
N ALA A 530 -12.75 5.29 -32.97
CA ALA A 530 -11.36 5.76 -33.18
C ALA A 530 -10.27 5.01 -32.37
N MET A 531 -10.57 4.58 -31.13
CA MET A 531 -9.63 3.78 -30.31
C MET A 531 -9.69 2.27 -30.60
N GLN A 532 -10.72 1.80 -31.31
CA GLN A 532 -10.82 0.40 -31.74
C GLN A 532 -10.02 0.13 -33.02
N LEU A 533 -9.83 1.14 -33.87
CA LEU A 533 -9.28 0.97 -35.22
C LEU A 533 -7.78 1.25 -35.36
N SER A 534 -7.11 1.85 -34.37
CA SER A 534 -5.70 2.20 -34.58
C SER A 534 -4.76 1.01 -34.48
N GLY A 535 -4.90 0.07 -33.53
CA GLY A 535 -4.02 -1.13 -33.44
C GLY A 535 -2.50 -0.86 -33.36
N GLU A 536 -2.10 0.41 -33.47
CA GLU A 536 -0.77 0.96 -33.65
C GLU A 536 -0.76 2.25 -32.83
N GLY A 537 0.07 2.30 -31.78
CA GLY A 537 0.28 3.49 -30.96
C GLY A 537 -0.07 3.38 -29.47
N GLY A 538 -0.48 2.19 -28.99
CA GLY A 538 -0.92 1.98 -27.60
C GLY A 538 0.19 1.83 -26.55
N GLU A 539 1.47 1.69 -26.92
CA GLU A 539 2.57 1.58 -25.95
C GLU A 539 3.44 2.85 -25.85
N GLU A 540 3.57 3.64 -26.93
CA GLU A 540 4.56 4.73 -26.98
C GLU A 540 4.14 6.02 -26.25
N ARG A 541 2.84 6.23 -25.96
CA ARG A 541 2.37 7.46 -25.30
C ARG A 541 2.29 7.36 -23.77
N PHE A 542 2.48 6.17 -23.22
CA PHE A 542 2.35 5.92 -21.79
C PHE A 542 3.74 5.86 -21.18
N SER A 543 4.08 6.82 -20.31
CA SER A 543 5.25 6.63 -19.45
C SER A 543 5.02 5.37 -18.62
N VAL A 544 5.75 4.30 -18.93
CA VAL A 544 5.65 2.99 -18.24
C VAL A 544 5.89 3.15 -16.73
N ARG A 545 6.64 4.19 -16.32
CA ARG A 545 6.86 4.57 -14.93
C ARG A 545 6.25 5.96 -14.65
N PRO A 546 5.22 6.08 -13.81
CA PRO A 546 4.67 7.39 -13.47
C PRO A 546 5.67 8.18 -12.62
N THR A 547 5.90 9.44 -12.98
CA THR A 547 6.77 10.36 -12.25
C THR A 547 5.93 11.39 -11.50
N PRO A 548 6.18 11.60 -10.20
CA PRO A 548 5.40 12.56 -9.42
C PRO A 548 5.68 13.98 -9.90
N LYS A 549 4.63 14.80 -9.99
CA LYS A 549 4.70 16.22 -10.36
C LYS A 549 3.77 17.04 -9.47
N CYS A 550 4.10 18.31 -9.26
CA CYS A 550 3.20 19.23 -8.58
C CYS A 550 2.14 19.74 -9.56
N ILE A 551 0.88 19.71 -9.15
CA ILE A 551 -0.24 20.31 -9.89
C ILE A 551 -0.94 21.34 -8.99
N ARG A 552 -1.48 22.41 -9.58
CA ARG A 552 -2.09 23.49 -8.81
C ARG A 552 -3.51 23.13 -8.35
N ARG A 553 -3.85 23.52 -7.12
CA ARG A 553 -5.15 23.29 -6.45
C ARG A 553 -6.10 24.48 -6.43
N VAL A 554 -5.59 25.64 -6.83
CA VAL A 554 -6.30 26.91 -6.85
C VAL A 554 -6.26 27.44 -8.28
N GLU A 555 -7.33 28.11 -8.69
CA GLU A 555 -7.38 28.79 -9.98
C GLU A 555 -6.30 29.87 -10.12
N PRO A 556 -5.72 30.07 -11.33
CA PRO A 556 -5.93 29.28 -12.53
C PRO A 556 -5.17 27.95 -12.42
N PHE A 557 -5.84 26.84 -12.69
CA PHE A 557 -5.27 25.51 -12.46
C PHE A 557 -4.17 25.07 -13.46
N ARG A 558 -3.76 25.96 -14.38
CA ARG A 558 -2.64 25.70 -15.30
C ARG A 558 -1.30 25.97 -14.59
N VAL A 559 -0.30 25.18 -14.96
CA VAL A 559 1.12 25.35 -14.56
C VAL A 559 1.74 26.52 -15.31
#